data_AF-K4HMB5-F1
#
_entry.id   AF-K4HMB5-F1
#
_cell.length_a   1.000
_cell.length_b   1.000
_cell.length_c   1.000
_cell.angle_alpha   90.00
_cell.angle_beta   90.00
_cell.angle_gamma   90.00
#
_symmetry.space_group_name_H-M   'P 1'
#
loop_
_entity.id
_entity.type
_entity.pdbx_description
1 polymer ?
#
loop_
_entity_poly.entity_id
_entity_poly.type
_entity_poly.pdbx_seq_one_letter_code
_entity_poly.pdbx_strand_id
1 'polypeptide(L)'
;SSGNGVFIVRFEFVPDNVTLEAEYNLERAQKAVNELFTSSNQIGLKTNVTDYHIDQVSNLVECLSDEFCLDEKQELSEKVKHAKRLSDERNLLQDSNFRGINRQLDRGWGGSTGITIQGGDDVFKENYVTLSGTFDECYPTYLYQKIDESK
;
A
#
# COMPACT_ATOMS: atom_id res chain seq x y z
N SER A 1 -16.90 10.49 27.20
CA SER A 1 -15.63 11.08 26.73
C SER A 1 -15.42 12.43 27.36
N SER A 2 -14.47 12.56 28.29
CA SER A 2 -13.94 13.87 28.68
C SER A 2 -12.95 14.30 27.60
N GLY A 3 -13.38 15.18 26.71
CA GLY A 3 -12.47 15.80 25.74
C GLY A 3 -11.50 16.69 26.49
N ASN A 4 -10.20 16.36 26.45
CA ASN A 4 -9.17 17.24 27.00
C ASN A 4 -9.11 18.53 26.17
N GLY A 5 -9.23 19.68 26.84
CA GLY A 5 -9.04 20.98 26.20
C GLY A 5 -7.57 21.22 25.83
N VAL A 6 -7.32 21.76 24.63
CA VAL A 6 -5.98 22.14 24.16
C VAL A 6 -5.76 23.62 24.48
N PHE A 7 -4.69 23.92 25.24
CA PHE A 7 -4.28 25.30 25.53
C PHE A 7 -3.16 25.71 24.57
N ILE A 8 -3.46 26.62 23.66
CA ILE A 8 -2.50 27.17 22.70
C ILE A 8 -1.81 28.37 23.35
N VAL A 9 -0.48 28.30 23.48
CA VAL A 9 0.33 29.36 24.13
C VAL A 9 0.74 30.44 23.14
N ARG A 10 1.26 30.05 21.96
CA ARG A 10 1.70 30.98 20.92
C ARG A 10 1.69 30.31 19.55
N PHE A 11 1.51 31.11 18.50
CA PHE A 11 1.79 30.71 17.12
C PHE A 11 3.15 31.26 16.70
N GLU A 12 3.95 30.43 16.04
CA GLU A 12 5.23 30.83 15.46
C GLU A 12 5.15 30.73 13.93
N PHE A 13 5.62 31.78 13.26
CA PHE A 13 5.73 31.81 11.81
C PHE A 13 7.21 31.81 11.45
N VAL A 14 7.67 30.70 10.88
CA VAL A 14 9.03 30.56 10.36
C VAL A 14 8.95 30.84 8.86
N PRO A 15 9.66 31.85 8.33
CA PRO A 15 9.68 32.10 6.89
C PRO A 15 10.33 30.91 6.20
N ASP A 16 9.56 30.26 5.34
CA ASP A 16 9.99 29.05 4.65
C ASP A 16 10.77 29.39 3.38
N ASN A 17 11.70 28.52 3.01
CA ASN A 17 12.24 28.49 1.67
C ASN A 17 11.82 27.16 1.03
N VAL A 18 11.46 27.17 -0.26
CA VAL A 18 10.90 25.99 -0.94
C VAL A 18 11.84 24.78 -0.87
N THR A 19 13.15 25.01 -0.69
CA THR A 19 14.17 23.97 -0.53
C THR A 19 14.09 23.27 0.84
N LEU A 20 13.82 23.98 1.93
CA LEU A 20 13.70 23.42 3.28
C LEU A 20 12.51 22.46 3.39
N GLU A 21 11.36 22.83 2.80
CA GLU A 21 10.20 21.94 2.75
C GLU A 21 10.51 20.67 1.95
N ALA A 22 11.18 20.80 0.81
CA ALA A 22 11.58 19.66 -0.02
C ALA A 22 12.55 18.71 0.71
N GLU A 23 13.57 19.26 1.38
CA GLU A 23 14.52 18.50 2.20
C GLU A 23 13.84 17.76 3.35
N TYR A 24 12.92 18.44 4.06
CA TYR A 24 12.16 17.84 5.15
C TYR A 24 11.28 16.67 4.68
N ASN A 25 10.56 16.86 3.57
CA ASN A 25 9.72 15.82 2.99
C ASN A 25 10.57 14.63 2.49
N LEU A 26 11.74 14.91 1.90
CA LEU A 26 12.69 13.89 1.46
C LEU A 26 13.20 13.06 2.64
N GLU A 27 13.64 13.67 3.74
CA GLU A 27 14.11 12.97 4.93
C GLU A 27 13.01 12.04 5.49
N ARG A 28 11.78 12.55 5.56
CA ARG A 28 10.62 11.79 6.03
C ARG A 28 10.34 10.58 5.12
N ALA A 29 10.36 10.77 3.80
CA ALA A 29 10.14 9.68 2.84
C ALA A 29 11.27 8.65 2.91
N GLN A 30 12.52 9.07 2.99
CA GLN A 30 13.68 8.19 3.09
C GLN A 30 13.64 7.34 4.35
N LYS A 31 13.27 7.94 5.49
CA LYS A 31 13.05 7.21 6.74
C LYS A 31 11.94 6.16 6.59
N ALA A 32 10.79 6.54 6.03
CA ALA A 32 9.66 5.62 5.84
C ALA A 32 10.03 4.42 4.94
N VAL A 33 10.74 4.66 3.84
CA VAL A 33 11.23 3.60 2.94
C VAL A 33 12.21 2.67 3.65
N ASN A 34 13.19 3.22 4.37
CA ASN A 34 14.17 2.41 5.10
C ASN A 34 13.51 1.56 6.20
N GLU A 35 12.43 2.05 6.80
CA GLU A 35 11.69 1.33 7.84
C GLU A 35 10.90 0.12 7.31
N LEU A 36 10.71 -0.02 5.99
CA LEU A 36 10.10 -1.22 5.39
C LEU A 36 10.99 -2.45 5.52
N PHE A 37 12.31 -2.27 5.50
CA PHE A 37 13.28 -3.35 5.40
C PHE A 37 13.84 -3.79 6.75
N THR A 38 14.27 -5.06 6.83
CA THR A 38 14.90 -5.60 8.04
C THR A 38 16.30 -5.05 8.31
N SER A 39 17.01 -4.65 7.25
CA SER A 39 18.37 -4.11 7.34
C SER A 39 18.70 -3.21 6.16
N SER A 40 19.86 -2.55 6.20
CA SER A 40 20.34 -1.63 5.18
C SER A 40 20.63 -2.27 3.82
N ASN A 41 20.80 -3.61 3.75
CA ASN A 41 20.97 -4.30 2.47
C ASN A 41 19.67 -4.49 1.68
N GLN A 42 18.51 -4.18 2.30
CA GLN A 42 17.18 -4.17 1.66
C GLN A 42 16.79 -5.51 1.00
N ILE A 43 17.31 -6.63 1.53
CA ILE A 43 17.04 -7.98 1.01
C ILE A 43 15.69 -8.51 1.48
N GLY A 44 15.20 -8.09 2.65
CA GLY A 44 13.96 -8.60 3.23
C GLY A 44 13.12 -7.51 3.88
N LEU A 45 11.80 -7.75 3.91
CA LEU A 45 10.83 -6.90 4.59
C LEU A 45 10.70 -7.27 6.06
N LYS A 46 10.42 -6.27 6.91
CA LYS A 46 9.96 -6.56 8.28
C LYS A 46 8.63 -7.32 8.22
N THR A 47 8.46 -8.27 9.14
CA THR A 47 7.30 -9.19 9.13
C THR A 47 5.97 -8.48 9.38
N ASN A 48 5.97 -7.37 10.12
CA ASN A 48 4.78 -6.58 10.43
C ASN A 48 4.45 -5.51 9.39
N VAL A 49 5.30 -5.30 8.37
CA VAL A 49 5.01 -4.41 7.25
C VAL A 49 3.98 -5.11 6.38
N THR A 50 2.80 -4.50 6.20
CA THR A 50 1.76 -5.02 5.31
C THR A 50 1.95 -4.50 3.89
N ASP A 51 1.31 -5.15 2.93
CA ASP A 51 1.31 -4.69 1.54
C ASP A 51 0.73 -3.26 1.40
N TYR A 52 -0.39 -3.01 2.08
CA TYR A 52 -1.00 -1.68 2.18
C TYR A 52 -0.04 -0.62 2.75
N HIS A 53 0.79 -0.97 3.75
CA HIS A 53 1.77 -0.02 4.28
C HIS A 53 2.80 0.40 3.23
N ILE A 54 3.21 -0.52 2.36
CA ILE A 54 4.13 -0.23 1.25
C ILE A 54 3.47 0.75 0.27
N ASP A 55 2.18 0.57 -0.03
CA ASP A 55 1.43 1.50 -0.89
C ASP A 55 1.36 2.91 -0.29
N GLN A 56 1.15 3.02 1.04
CA GLN A 56 1.16 4.32 1.73
C GLN A 56 2.55 4.98 1.67
N VAL A 57 3.63 4.21 1.81
CA VAL A 57 4.99 4.72 1.64
C VAL A 57 5.27 5.12 0.18
N SER A 58 4.73 4.39 -0.80
CA SER A 58 4.78 4.79 -2.22
C SER A 58 4.15 6.15 -2.45
N ASN A 59 2.97 6.39 -1.86
CA ASN A 59 2.29 7.68 -1.96
C ASN A 59 3.14 8.82 -1.37
N LEU A 60 3.81 8.58 -0.24
CA LEU A 60 4.74 9.56 0.35
C LEU A 60 5.88 9.93 -0.60
N VAL A 61 6.46 8.94 -1.30
CA VAL A 61 7.53 9.16 -2.28
C VAL A 61 7.00 9.90 -3.52
N GLU A 62 5.80 9.58 -3.99
CA GLU A 62 5.18 10.25 -5.14
C GLU A 62 4.91 11.74 -4.89
N CYS A 63 4.65 12.12 -3.64
CA CYS A 63 4.47 13.51 -3.24
C CYS A 63 5.76 14.34 -3.16
N LEU A 64 6.94 13.74 -3.36
CA LEU A 64 8.20 14.48 -3.38
C LEU A 64 8.30 15.41 -4.60
N SER A 65 8.98 16.53 -4.44
CA SER A 65 9.14 17.53 -5.51
C SER A 65 10.01 17.00 -6.65
N ASP A 66 9.49 17.10 -7.87
CA ASP A 66 10.25 16.80 -9.10
C ASP A 66 11.27 17.90 -9.46
N GLU A 67 11.16 19.09 -8.86
CA GLU A 67 12.08 20.22 -9.12
C GLU A 67 13.34 20.13 -8.23
N PHE A 68 13.17 19.72 -6.97
CA PHE A 68 14.24 19.78 -5.97
C PHE A 68 14.80 18.41 -5.56
N CYS A 69 14.09 17.31 -5.80
CA CYS A 69 14.46 15.98 -5.31
C CYS A 69 14.28 14.88 -6.37
N LEU A 70 14.43 15.20 -7.66
CA LEU A 70 14.11 14.26 -8.74
C LEU A 70 14.93 12.95 -8.64
N ASP A 71 16.23 13.08 -8.43
CA ASP A 71 17.15 11.94 -8.37
C ASP A 71 16.85 11.04 -7.16
N GLU A 72 16.66 11.65 -5.98
CA GLU A 72 16.34 10.92 -4.75
C GLU A 72 14.93 10.32 -4.79
N LYS A 73 13.95 11.02 -5.38
CA LYS A 73 12.60 10.51 -5.60
C LYS A 73 12.64 9.26 -6.48
N GLN A 74 13.42 9.28 -7.55
CA GLN A 74 13.59 8.11 -8.42
C GLN A 74 14.23 6.94 -7.67
N GLU A 75 15.29 7.20 -6.89
CA GLU A 75 15.94 6.18 -6.05
C GLU A 75 14.97 5.56 -5.03
N LEU A 76 14.21 6.39 -4.32
CA LEU A 76 13.22 5.94 -3.35
C LEU A 76 12.08 5.17 -4.02
N SER A 77 11.64 5.58 -5.21
CA SER A 77 10.61 4.88 -5.98
C SER A 77 11.06 3.46 -6.33
N GLU A 78 12.31 3.28 -6.77
CA GLU A 78 12.86 1.96 -7.08
C GLU A 78 12.95 1.06 -5.84
N LYS A 79 13.30 1.63 -4.68
CA LYS A 79 13.30 0.91 -3.40
C LYS A 79 11.89 0.47 -2.99
N VAL A 80 10.88 1.33 -3.15
CA VAL A 80 9.49 0.96 -2.86
C VAL A 80 8.98 -0.13 -3.82
N LYS A 81 9.28 -0.04 -5.12
CA LYS A 81 8.97 -1.11 -6.09
C LYS A 81 9.66 -2.43 -5.72
N HIS A 82 10.89 -2.37 -5.22
CA HIS A 82 11.58 -3.54 -4.68
C HIS A 82 10.87 -4.12 -3.45
N ALA A 83 10.47 -3.27 -2.50
CA ALA A 83 9.66 -3.69 -1.35
C ALA A 83 8.35 -4.36 -1.78
N LYS A 84 7.65 -3.81 -2.78
CA LYS A 84 6.40 -4.39 -3.30
C LYS A 84 6.62 -5.79 -3.89
N ARG A 85 7.69 -5.99 -4.67
CA ARG A 85 8.08 -7.32 -5.18
C ARG A 85 8.35 -8.32 -4.06
N LEU A 86 9.06 -7.92 -3.01
CA LEU A 86 9.27 -8.78 -1.84
C LEU A 86 7.96 -9.09 -1.10
N SER A 87 7.00 -8.17 -1.09
CA SER A 87 5.66 -8.37 -0.53
C SER A 87 4.88 -9.42 -1.34
N ASP A 88 4.95 -9.34 -2.67
CA ASP A 88 4.36 -10.32 -3.57
C ASP A 88 5.02 -11.69 -3.46
N GLU A 89 6.34 -11.77 -3.31
CA GLU A 89 7.08 -13.03 -3.18
C GLU A 89 6.71 -13.80 -1.90
N ARG A 90 6.46 -13.10 -0.78
CA ARG A 90 5.99 -13.73 0.46
C ARG A 90 4.47 -13.95 0.48
N ASN A 91 3.73 -13.41 -0.48
CA ASN A 91 2.29 -13.60 -0.58
C ASN A 91 2.00 -14.97 -1.19
N LEU A 92 1.38 -15.84 -0.41
CA LEU A 92 1.06 -17.20 -0.85
C LEU A 92 -0.18 -17.24 -1.76
N LEU A 93 -0.97 -16.16 -1.78
CA LEU A 93 -2.14 -16.07 -2.63
C LEU A 93 -1.74 -15.95 -4.10
N GLN A 94 -2.47 -16.64 -4.96
CA GLN A 94 -2.36 -16.51 -6.40
C GLN A 94 -3.23 -15.35 -6.88
N ASP A 95 -2.81 -14.68 -7.96
CA ASP A 95 -3.56 -13.57 -8.55
C ASP A 95 -3.94 -12.48 -7.53
N SER A 96 -2.94 -11.96 -6.81
CA SER A 96 -3.09 -10.94 -5.75
C SER A 96 -3.83 -9.68 -6.20
N ASN A 97 -3.80 -9.39 -7.51
CA ASN A 97 -4.40 -8.19 -8.12
C ASN A 97 -5.70 -8.49 -8.89
N PHE A 98 -6.34 -9.64 -8.60
CA PHE A 98 -7.67 -10.04 -9.04
C PHE A 98 -7.90 -10.00 -10.56
N ARG A 99 -6.87 -10.28 -11.38
CA ARG A 99 -6.94 -10.19 -12.84
C ARG A 99 -7.64 -11.38 -13.48
N GLY A 100 -7.80 -12.48 -12.74
CA GLY A 100 -8.20 -13.77 -13.25
C GLY A 100 -9.24 -14.52 -12.41
N ILE A 101 -10.09 -13.81 -11.66
CA ILE A 101 -11.21 -14.44 -10.94
C ILE A 101 -12.02 -15.33 -11.90
N ASN A 102 -12.27 -16.57 -11.50
CA ASN A 102 -12.98 -17.61 -12.25
C ASN A 102 -12.33 -18.06 -13.58
N ARG A 103 -11.09 -17.65 -13.89
CA ARG A 103 -10.41 -18.13 -15.12
C ARG A 103 -9.89 -19.55 -15.01
N GLN A 104 -9.55 -19.99 -13.81
CA GLN A 104 -9.02 -21.33 -13.52
C GLN A 104 -9.78 -21.87 -12.30
N LEU A 105 -10.63 -22.88 -12.52
CA LEU A 105 -11.54 -23.43 -11.51
C LEU A 105 -10.81 -24.13 -10.36
N ASP A 106 -9.59 -24.59 -10.58
CA ASP A 106 -8.75 -25.34 -9.64
C ASP A 106 -7.55 -24.55 -9.11
N ARG A 107 -7.28 -23.35 -9.65
CA ARG A 107 -6.10 -22.53 -9.33
C ARG A 107 -6.45 -21.05 -9.35
N GLY A 108 -6.30 -20.36 -8.22
CA GLY A 108 -6.60 -18.93 -8.11
C GLY A 108 -7.97 -18.65 -7.48
N TRP A 109 -8.53 -17.49 -7.78
CA TRP A 109 -9.77 -17.01 -7.15
C TRP A 109 -11.02 -17.62 -7.77
N GLY A 110 -11.84 -18.26 -6.93
CA GLY A 110 -13.23 -18.63 -7.22
C GLY A 110 -14.19 -17.61 -6.60
N GLY A 111 -15.16 -17.14 -7.37
CA GLY A 111 -16.09 -16.11 -6.92
C GLY A 111 -17.48 -16.25 -7.51
N SER A 112 -18.48 -15.79 -6.76
CA SER A 112 -19.87 -15.71 -7.20
C SER A 112 -20.11 -14.53 -8.15
N THR A 113 -21.36 -14.34 -8.55
CA THR A 113 -21.84 -13.06 -9.10
C THR A 113 -21.83 -11.96 -8.02
N GLY A 114 -21.89 -10.69 -8.44
CA GLY A 114 -21.93 -9.54 -7.52
C GLY A 114 -20.57 -9.02 -7.04
N ILE A 115 -19.48 -9.55 -7.58
CA ILE A 115 -18.11 -9.06 -7.37
C ILE A 115 -17.77 -8.09 -8.49
N THR A 116 -17.25 -6.91 -8.15
CA THR A 116 -16.66 -6.00 -9.14
C THR A 116 -15.21 -5.71 -8.79
N ILE A 117 -14.39 -5.58 -9.82
CA ILE A 117 -12.97 -5.23 -9.70
C ILE A 117 -12.82 -3.79 -10.19
N GLN A 118 -12.21 -2.95 -9.39
CA GLN A 118 -11.91 -1.57 -9.74
C GLN A 118 -10.41 -1.33 -9.57
N GLY A 119 -9.83 -0.51 -10.45
CA GLY A 119 -8.42 -0.17 -10.39
C GLY A 119 -8.22 1.09 -9.55
N GLY A 120 -7.71 0.92 -8.33
CA GLY A 120 -7.39 1.99 -7.40
C GLY A 120 -8.59 2.84 -6.93
N ASP A 121 -8.45 3.44 -5.75
CA ASP A 121 -9.30 4.51 -5.22
C ASP A 121 -8.51 5.38 -4.23
N ASP A 122 -9.20 6.21 -3.44
CA ASP A 122 -8.57 7.06 -2.42
C ASP A 122 -7.90 6.28 -1.27
N VAL A 123 -8.23 4.98 -1.13
CA VAL A 123 -7.74 4.09 -0.07
C VAL A 123 -6.72 3.10 -0.65
N PHE A 124 -7.09 2.39 -1.72
CA PHE A 124 -6.34 1.32 -2.36
C PHE A 124 -5.60 1.85 -3.59
N LYS A 125 -4.29 1.59 -3.66
CA LYS A 125 -3.50 2.02 -4.82
C LYS A 125 -3.67 1.10 -6.03
N GLU A 126 -3.98 -0.17 -5.80
CA GLU A 126 -4.05 -1.23 -6.82
C GLU A 126 -5.49 -1.72 -7.07
N ASN A 127 -5.66 -2.81 -7.82
CA ASN A 127 -7.00 -3.33 -7.99
C ASN A 127 -7.53 -3.84 -6.65
N TYR A 128 -8.78 -3.50 -6.38
CA TYR A 128 -9.49 -4.01 -5.24
C TYR A 128 -10.85 -4.55 -5.68
N VAL A 129 -11.46 -5.33 -4.80
CA VAL A 129 -12.74 -5.97 -5.04
C VAL A 129 -13.81 -5.34 -4.17
N THR A 130 -15.00 -5.18 -4.74
CA THR A 130 -16.21 -4.88 -3.97
C THR A 130 -17.18 -6.04 -4.10
N LEU A 131 -17.76 -6.45 -2.97
CA LEU A 131 -18.74 -7.53 -2.88
C LEU A 131 -20.08 -6.90 -2.53
N SER A 132 -21.02 -6.95 -3.47
CA SER A 132 -22.39 -6.48 -3.22
C SER A 132 -23.14 -7.49 -2.37
N GLY A 133 -24.13 -7.02 -1.61
CA GLY A 133 -25.04 -7.91 -0.87
C GLY A 133 -25.90 -8.75 -1.81
N THR A 134 -26.40 -9.87 -1.29
CA THR A 134 -27.40 -10.70 -1.98
C THR A 134 -28.80 -10.45 -1.42
N PHE A 135 -29.82 -10.65 -2.25
CA PHE A 135 -31.22 -10.61 -1.85
C PHE A 135 -31.74 -11.98 -1.36
N ASP A 136 -30.97 -13.05 -1.57
CA ASP A 136 -31.32 -14.41 -1.19
C ASP A 136 -30.13 -15.07 -0.47
N GLU A 137 -30.34 -15.45 0.80
CA GLU A 137 -29.32 -16.08 1.64
C GLU A 137 -28.82 -17.42 1.08
N CYS A 138 -29.62 -18.11 0.26
CA CYS A 138 -29.20 -19.33 -0.44
C CYS A 138 -28.15 -19.07 -1.53
N TYR A 139 -27.99 -17.81 -1.97
CA TYR A 139 -27.07 -17.39 -3.03
C TYR A 139 -26.16 -16.27 -2.53
N PRO A 140 -25.21 -16.56 -1.63
CA PRO A 140 -24.32 -15.57 -1.07
C PRO A 140 -23.34 -15.02 -2.10
N THR A 141 -22.88 -13.78 -1.88
CA THR A 141 -21.71 -13.25 -2.58
C THR A 141 -20.45 -13.69 -1.86
N TYR A 142 -19.58 -14.43 -2.55
CA TYR A 142 -18.37 -14.99 -1.97
C TYR A 142 -17.17 -14.84 -2.90
N LEU A 143 -15.99 -14.74 -2.30
CA LEU A 143 -14.71 -14.82 -2.97
C LEU A 143 -13.81 -15.72 -2.13
N TYR A 144 -13.25 -16.78 -2.72
CA TYR A 144 -12.40 -17.74 -2.02
C TYR A 144 -11.24 -18.19 -2.88
N GLN A 145 -10.19 -18.66 -2.21
CA GLN A 145 -9.05 -19.32 -2.82
C GLN A 145 -8.53 -20.39 -1.87
N LYS A 146 -8.19 -21.55 -2.40
CA LYS A 146 -7.47 -22.58 -1.64
C LYS A 146 -5.97 -22.33 -1.76
N ILE A 147 -5.27 -22.31 -0.63
CA ILE A 147 -3.81 -22.32 -0.60
C ILE A 147 -3.34 -23.78 -0.60
N ASP A 148 -2.37 -24.09 -1.46
CA ASP A 148 -1.80 -25.42 -1.57
C ASP A 148 -0.97 -25.78 -0.32
N GLU A 149 -1.10 -27.01 0.18
CA GLU A 149 -0.39 -27.47 1.39
C GLU A 149 1.13 -27.55 1.21
N SER A 150 1.63 -27.58 -0.03
CA SER A 150 3.06 -27.62 -0.35
C SER A 150 3.77 -26.26 -0.26
N LYS A 151 3.04 -25.18 0.03
CA LYS A 151 3.55 -23.80 0.10
C LYS A 151 4.11 -23.44 1.47
#